data_AF-L0JAE6-F1
#
_entry.id   AF-L0JAE6-F1
#
_cell.length_a   1.000
_cell.length_b   1.000
_cell.length_c   1.000
_cell.angle_alpha   90.00
_cell.angle_beta   90.00
_cell.angle_gamma   90.00
#
_symmetry.space_group_name_H-M   'P 1'
#
loop_
_entity.id
_entity.type
_entity.pdbx_description
1 polymer ?
#
loop_
_entity_poly.entity_id
_entity_poly.type
_entity_poly.pdbx_seq_one_letter_code
_entity_poly.pdbx_strand_id
1 'polypeptide(L)'
;MTTENPAGEDLTALYERYATHFRPVITRTDDNRWRAQLPGVSWHVTADTEQAAGDAITTEALRRLDAGEPEPQPPHDLLARHLQNPIPGVYAMDRELFLHVRTHAGNTATQQAFEEAERRRAAGRSYTKSDYIAENSSPAE
;
A
#
# COMPACT_ATOMS: atom_id res chain seq x y z
N MET A 1 -16.70 -12.77 30.68
CA MET A 1 -15.35 -13.09 30.18
C MET A 1 -15.33 -12.62 28.74
N THR A 2 -14.84 -11.40 28.53
CA THR A 2 -14.76 -10.78 27.22
C THR A 2 -13.52 -11.36 26.55
N THR A 3 -13.69 -12.03 25.42
CA THR A 3 -12.56 -12.55 24.62
C THR A 3 -11.84 -11.34 24.05
N GLU A 4 -10.79 -10.88 24.74
CA GLU A 4 -9.80 -9.99 24.14
C GLU A 4 -9.26 -10.70 22.91
N ASN A 5 -9.41 -10.09 21.74
CA ASN A 5 -8.86 -10.59 20.50
C ASN A 5 -7.44 -10.02 20.40
N PRO A 6 -6.38 -10.75 20.79
CA PRO A 6 -5.01 -10.22 20.85
C PRO A 6 -4.49 -9.77 19.47
N ALA A 7 -5.13 -10.23 18.39
CA ALA A 7 -4.85 -9.77 17.04
C ALA A 7 -5.27 -8.30 16.81
N GLY A 8 -6.28 -7.79 17.53
CA GLY A 8 -6.77 -6.43 17.35
C GLY A 8 -5.81 -5.37 17.90
N GLU A 9 -5.26 -5.59 19.10
CA GLU A 9 -4.32 -4.66 19.75
C GLU A 9 -2.98 -4.60 19.00
N ASP A 10 -2.50 -5.74 18.50
CA ASP A 10 -1.29 -5.82 17.68
C ASP A 10 -1.45 -5.05 16.36
N LEU A 11 -2.61 -5.18 15.71
CA LEU A 11 -2.91 -4.43 14.48
C LEU A 11 -3.01 -2.93 14.73
N THR A 12 -3.65 -2.48 15.81
CA THR A 12 -3.70 -1.05 16.14
C THR A 12 -2.30 -0.48 16.31
N ALA A 13 -1.42 -1.17 17.04
CA ALA A 13 -0.02 -0.75 17.21
C ALA A 13 0.73 -0.68 15.87
N LEU A 14 0.47 -1.60 14.94
CA LEU A 14 1.05 -1.56 13.60
C LEU A 14 0.59 -0.33 12.79
N TYR A 15 -0.69 0.03 12.85
CA TYR A 15 -1.22 1.22 12.16
C TYR A 15 -0.85 2.55 12.83
N GLU A 16 -0.46 2.52 14.10
CA GLU A 16 0.18 3.66 14.77
C GLU A 16 1.63 3.84 14.34
N ARG A 17 2.33 2.75 14.01
CA ARG A 17 3.73 2.79 13.57
C ARG A 17 3.89 3.01 12.07
N TYR A 18 3.01 2.44 11.26
CA TYR A 18 3.12 2.48 9.81
C TYR A 18 1.95 3.21 9.16
N ALA A 19 2.27 4.03 8.16
CA ALA A 19 1.34 4.39 7.11
C ALA A 19 1.32 3.28 6.06
N THR A 20 0.13 2.97 5.53
CA THR A 20 -0.06 1.97 4.48
C THR A 20 -0.58 2.58 3.21
N HIS A 21 -0.03 2.14 2.09
CA HIS A 21 -0.56 2.45 0.77
C HIS A 21 -0.76 1.15 -0.02
N PHE A 22 -1.90 1.05 -0.70
CA PHE A 22 -2.26 -0.09 -1.54
C PHE A 22 -2.32 0.36 -2.99
N ARG A 23 -1.59 -0.34 -3.86
CA ARG A 23 -1.61 -0.16 -5.31
C ARG A 23 -2.17 -1.43 -5.95
N PRO A 24 -3.07 -1.32 -6.94
CA PRO A 24 -3.45 -2.47 -7.74
C PRO A 24 -2.23 -3.15 -8.37
N VAL A 25 -2.22 -4.47 -8.35
CA VAL A 25 -1.29 -5.28 -9.13
C VAL A 25 -1.88 -5.42 -10.52
N ILE A 26 -1.18 -4.89 -11.52
CA ILE A 26 -1.60 -4.89 -12.91
C ILE A 26 -0.65 -5.79 -13.71
N THR A 27 -1.21 -6.77 -14.42
CA THR A 27 -0.46 -7.78 -15.18
C THR A 27 -1.09 -8.01 -16.54
N ARG A 28 -0.27 -8.31 -17.53
CA ARG A 28 -0.75 -8.69 -18.87
C ARG A 28 -1.14 -10.16 -18.89
N THR A 29 -2.30 -10.47 -19.46
CA THR A 29 -2.83 -11.83 -19.60
C THR A 29 -2.49 -12.44 -20.96
N ASP A 30 -2.64 -13.76 -21.08
CA ASP A 30 -2.28 -14.52 -22.30
C ASP A 30 -3.09 -14.12 -23.53
N ASP A 31 -4.30 -13.58 -23.32
CA ASP A 31 -5.21 -13.06 -24.34
C ASP A 31 -4.89 -11.60 -24.76
N ASN A 32 -3.71 -11.08 -24.40
CA ASN A 32 -3.28 -9.70 -24.61
C ASN A 32 -4.10 -8.62 -23.89
N ARG A 33 -4.91 -9.00 -22.90
CA ARG A 33 -5.61 -8.04 -22.04
C ARG A 33 -4.77 -7.71 -20.81
N TRP A 34 -5.28 -6.75 -20.03
CA TRP A 34 -4.67 -6.31 -18.78
C TRP A 34 -5.59 -6.65 -17.62
N ARG A 35 -5.08 -7.39 -16.66
CA ARG A 35 -5.76 -7.73 -15.41
C ARG A 35 -5.27 -6.82 -14.29
N ALA A 36 -6.19 -6.20 -13.57
CA ALA A 36 -5.91 -5.44 -12.35
C ALA A 36 -6.58 -6.11 -11.14
N GLN A 37 -5.89 -6.15 -10.01
CA GLN A 37 -6.38 -6.72 -8.76
C GLN A 37 -5.83 -5.94 -7.56
N LEU A 38 -6.69 -5.62 -6.58
CA LEU A 38 -6.22 -5.08 -5.31
C LEU A 38 -5.55 -6.17 -4.47
N PRO A 39 -4.51 -5.85 -3.69
CA PRO A 39 -3.88 -6.83 -2.82
C PRO A 39 -4.87 -7.43 -1.81
N GLY A 40 -4.87 -8.76 -1.69
CA GLY A 40 -5.65 -9.48 -0.68
C GLY A 40 -7.15 -9.66 -0.96
N VAL A 41 -7.68 -9.17 -2.08
CA VAL A 41 -9.08 -9.45 -2.50
C VAL A 41 -9.15 -10.60 -3.50
N SER A 42 -10.26 -11.34 -3.54
CA SER A 42 -10.41 -12.50 -4.43
C SER A 42 -10.78 -12.15 -5.89
N TRP A 43 -11.35 -10.96 -6.11
CA TRP A 43 -11.86 -10.51 -7.41
C TRP A 43 -10.83 -9.67 -8.17
N HIS A 44 -11.05 -9.52 -9.48
CA HIS A 44 -10.21 -8.72 -10.37
C HIS A 44 -11.05 -8.15 -11.52
N VAL A 45 -10.47 -7.21 -12.26
CA VAL A 45 -11.05 -6.68 -13.50
C VAL A 45 -10.09 -6.90 -14.66
N THR A 46 -10.62 -6.87 -15.88
CA THR A 46 -9.81 -6.94 -17.11
C THR A 46 -10.18 -5.81 -18.07
N ALA A 47 -9.20 -5.24 -18.75
CA ALA A 47 -9.38 -4.22 -19.78
C ALA A 47 -8.36 -4.36 -20.91
N ASP A 48 -8.51 -3.58 -21.97
CA ASP A 48 -7.67 -3.70 -23.16
C ASP A 48 -6.35 -2.91 -23.03
N THR A 49 -6.25 -2.01 -22.06
CA THR A 49 -5.03 -1.26 -21.73
C THR A 49 -4.74 -1.31 -20.23
N GLU A 50 -3.46 -1.14 -19.87
CA GLU A 50 -3.01 -1.10 -18.48
C GLU A 50 -3.74 0.00 -17.70
N GLN A 51 -3.81 1.21 -18.28
CA GLN A 51 -4.51 2.34 -17.70
C GLN A 51 -6.00 2.05 -17.48
N ALA A 52 -6.69 1.50 -18.48
CA ALA A 52 -8.10 1.16 -18.35
C ALA A 52 -8.35 0.10 -17.27
N ALA A 53 -7.43 -0.84 -17.07
CA ALA A 53 -7.52 -1.83 -15.99
C ALA A 53 -7.35 -1.15 -14.61
N GLY A 54 -6.41 -0.19 -14.50
CA GLY A 54 -6.21 0.63 -13.29
C GLY A 54 -7.42 1.51 -12.93
N ASP A 55 -8.08 2.10 -13.92
CA ASP A 55 -9.29 2.91 -13.71
C ASP A 55 -10.49 2.00 -13.33
N ALA A 56 -10.61 0.84 -13.99
CA ALA A 56 -11.69 -0.11 -13.75
C ALA A 56 -11.63 -0.72 -12.36
N ILE A 57 -10.44 -1.04 -11.82
CA ILE A 57 -10.34 -1.65 -10.49
C ILE A 57 -10.78 -0.69 -9.39
N THR A 58 -10.47 0.60 -9.54
CA THR A 58 -10.89 1.66 -8.62
C THR A 58 -12.41 1.84 -8.67
N THR A 59 -12.98 1.83 -9.87
CA THR A 59 -14.42 1.93 -10.09
C THR A 59 -15.17 0.74 -9.48
N GLU A 60 -14.66 -0.48 -9.69
CA GLU A 60 -15.27 -1.70 -9.14
C GLU A 60 -15.18 -1.76 -7.61
N ALA A 61 -14.08 -1.31 -7.01
CA ALA A 61 -13.96 -1.22 -5.55
C ALA A 61 -15.03 -0.30 -4.94
N LEU A 62 -15.25 0.88 -5.54
CA LEU A 62 -16.28 1.82 -5.12
C LEU A 62 -17.69 1.24 -5.31
N ARG A 63 -17.96 0.62 -6.46
CA ARG A 63 -19.24 -0.04 -6.73
C ARG A 63 -19.56 -1.12 -5.70
N ARG A 64 -18.58 -1.96 -5.36
CA ARG A 64 -18.72 -3.01 -4.32
C ARG A 64 -18.98 -2.42 -2.95
N LEU A 65 -18.28 -1.34 -2.60
CA LEU A 65 -18.48 -0.62 -1.35
C LEU A 65 -19.91 -0.09 -1.23
N ASP A 66 -20.41 0.58 -2.28
CA ASP A 66 -21.76 1.15 -2.33
C ASP A 66 -22.84 0.07 -2.31
N ALA A 67 -22.58 -1.08 -2.94
CA ALA A 67 -23.49 -2.23 -2.97
C ALA A 67 -23.46 -3.08 -1.69
N GLY A 68 -22.55 -2.81 -0.75
CA GLY A 68 -22.33 -3.65 0.43
C GLY A 68 -21.84 -5.07 0.09
N GLU A 69 -21.18 -5.23 -1.06
CA GLU A 69 -20.62 -6.50 -1.47
C GLU A 69 -19.40 -6.88 -0.61
N PRO A 70 -19.10 -8.19 -0.45
CA PRO A 70 -17.91 -8.63 0.25
C PRO A 70 -16.61 -8.13 -0.39
N GLU A 71 -15.59 -7.94 0.46
CA GLU A 71 -14.22 -7.57 0.06
C GLU A 71 -14.13 -6.30 -0.83
N PRO A 72 -14.80 -5.18 -0.50
CA PRO A 72 -14.72 -3.97 -1.33
C PRO A 72 -13.35 -3.29 -1.24
N GLN A 73 -12.54 -3.67 -0.24
CA GLN A 73 -11.24 -3.11 0.09
C GLN A 73 -10.29 -4.22 0.57
N PRO A 74 -8.97 -3.97 0.55
CA PRO A 74 -7.99 -4.89 1.11
C PRO A 74 -8.29 -5.29 2.57
N PRO A 75 -7.99 -6.53 2.99
CA PRO A 75 -8.24 -7.00 4.36
C PRO A 75 -7.52 -6.16 5.42
N HIS A 76 -8.13 -6.05 6.60
CA HIS A 76 -7.60 -5.25 7.72
C HIS A 76 -6.27 -5.78 8.29
N ASP A 77 -5.99 -7.08 8.13
CA ASP A 77 -4.77 -7.72 8.62
C ASP A 77 -3.66 -7.78 7.55
N LEU A 78 -3.90 -7.20 6.37
CA LEU A 78 -2.99 -7.27 5.24
C LEU A 78 -1.62 -6.66 5.53
N LEU A 79 -1.57 -5.60 6.35
CA LEU A 79 -0.30 -5.02 6.82
C LEU A 79 0.52 -6.03 7.61
N ALA A 80 -0.08 -6.70 8.59
CA ALA A 80 0.62 -7.68 9.42
C ALA A 80 1.20 -8.82 8.56
N ARG A 81 0.41 -9.31 7.60
CA ARG A 81 0.87 -10.33 6.63
C ARG A 81 2.03 -9.82 5.78
N HIS A 82 1.94 -8.58 5.29
CA HIS A 82 2.95 -7.95 4.45
C HIS A 82 4.28 -7.72 5.18
N LEU A 83 4.23 -7.37 6.46
CA LEU A 83 5.43 -7.20 7.29
C LEU A 83 6.18 -8.52 7.52
N GLN A 84 5.47 -9.64 7.57
CA GLN A 84 6.07 -10.98 7.67
C GLN A 84 6.60 -11.48 6.32
N ASN A 85 5.81 -11.31 5.27
CA ASN A 85 6.13 -11.75 3.90
C ASN A 85 5.71 -10.66 2.92
N PRO A 86 6.63 -10.06 2.13
CA PRO A 86 6.27 -9.02 1.17
C PRO A 86 5.14 -9.44 0.22
N ILE A 87 4.09 -8.62 0.17
CA ILE A 87 2.93 -8.79 -0.71
C ILE A 87 2.99 -7.73 -1.81
N PRO A 88 2.96 -8.10 -3.10
CA PRO A 88 2.93 -7.14 -4.20
C PRO A 88 1.76 -6.15 -4.09
N GLY A 89 2.05 -4.88 -4.35
CA GLY A 89 1.06 -3.80 -4.29
C GLY A 89 0.75 -3.30 -2.87
N VAL A 90 1.36 -3.86 -1.83
CA VAL A 90 1.29 -3.32 -0.46
C VAL A 90 2.59 -2.59 -0.15
N TYR A 91 2.47 -1.40 0.43
CA TYR A 91 3.61 -0.58 0.84
C TYR A 91 3.42 -0.16 2.28
N ALA A 92 4.48 -0.31 3.08
CA ALA A 92 4.54 0.15 4.45
C ALA A 92 5.65 1.19 4.61
N MET A 93 5.29 2.37 5.12
CA MET A 93 6.23 3.45 5.43
C MET A 93 6.08 3.83 6.91
N ASP A 94 7.17 4.20 7.57
CA ASP A 94 7.10 4.76 8.92
C ASP A 94 6.12 5.95 8.98
N ARG A 95 5.26 5.99 10.00
CA ARG A 95 4.19 6.98 10.10
C ARG A 95 4.73 8.40 10.28
N GLU A 96 5.82 8.58 11.01
CA GLU A 96 6.41 9.91 11.20
C GLU A 96 6.99 10.42 9.88
N LEU A 97 7.67 9.54 9.13
CA LEU A 97 8.14 9.83 7.78
C LEU A 97 6.98 10.19 6.85
N PHE A 98 5.90 9.39 6.82
CA PHE A 98 4.72 9.68 6.03
C PHE A 98 4.18 11.08 6.28
N LEU A 99 3.93 11.42 7.55
CA LEU A 99 3.36 12.71 7.94
C LEU A 99 4.29 13.86 7.53
N HIS A 100 5.60 13.69 7.66
CA HIS A 100 6.58 14.68 7.23
C HIS A 100 6.54 14.90 5.71
N VAL A 101 6.72 13.84 4.92
CA VAL A 101 6.78 13.95 3.45
C VAL A 101 5.46 14.47 2.88
N ARG A 102 4.33 13.98 3.40
CA ARG A 102 3.00 14.43 2.98
C ARG A 102 2.79 15.93 3.22
N THR A 103 3.30 16.45 4.32
CA THR A 103 3.17 17.86 4.73
C THR A 103 4.11 18.77 3.95
N HIS A 104 5.34 18.33 3.68
CA HIS A 104 6.40 19.21 3.19
C HIS A 104 6.77 19.02 1.71
N ALA A 105 6.51 17.86 1.12
CA ALA A 105 6.98 17.51 -0.23
C ALA A 105 5.86 17.08 -1.20
N GLY A 106 4.64 16.86 -0.70
CA GLY A 106 3.46 16.59 -1.53
C GLY A 106 3.32 15.15 -1.99
N ASN A 107 2.34 14.91 -2.88
CA ASN A 107 1.89 13.55 -3.26
C ASN A 107 2.98 12.73 -3.96
N THR A 108 3.65 13.31 -4.97
CA THR A 108 4.68 12.60 -5.75
C THR A 108 5.83 12.13 -4.86
N ALA A 109 6.34 13.00 -4.00
CA ALA A 109 7.39 12.65 -3.05
C ALA A 109 6.91 11.60 -2.03
N THR A 110 5.64 11.68 -1.59
CA THR A 110 5.05 10.68 -0.69
C THR A 110 5.03 9.30 -1.33
N GLN A 111 4.65 9.21 -2.61
CA GLN A 111 4.64 7.96 -3.37
C GLN A 111 6.05 7.39 -3.53
N GLN A 112 7.03 8.24 -3.87
CA GLN A 112 8.44 7.84 -3.96
C GLN A 112 8.98 7.35 -2.62
N ALA A 113 8.60 8.00 -1.51
CA ALA A 113 9.01 7.60 -0.17
C ALA A 113 8.41 6.24 0.25
N PHE A 114 7.18 5.93 -0.16
CA PHE A 114 6.61 4.58 0.01
C PHE A 114 7.39 3.53 -0.75
N GLU A 115 7.73 3.79 -2.02
CA GLU A 115 8.51 2.87 -2.85
C GLU A 115 9.91 2.64 -2.28
N GLU A 116 10.54 3.70 -1.79
CA GLU A 116 11.87 3.64 -1.19
C GLU A 116 11.85 2.90 0.16
N ALA A 117 10.87 3.18 1.02
CA ALA A 117 10.68 2.48 2.29
C ALA A 117 10.53 0.97 2.04
N GLU A 118 9.70 0.59 1.06
CA GLU A 118 9.45 -0.80 0.73
C GLU A 118 10.69 -1.49 0.15
N ARG A 119 11.41 -0.82 -0.75
CA ARG A 119 12.68 -1.32 -1.30
C ARG A 119 13.74 -1.54 -0.22
N ARG A 120 13.87 -0.62 0.74
CA ARG A 120 14.80 -0.77 1.87
C ARG A 120 14.37 -1.91 2.78
N ARG A 121 13.07 -2.01 3.10
CA ARG A 121 12.50 -3.07 3.93
C ARG A 121 12.76 -4.45 3.34
N ALA A 122 12.54 -4.63 2.04
CA ALA A 122 12.84 -5.88 1.33
C ALA A 122 14.34 -6.24 1.37
N ALA A 123 15.22 -5.25 1.54
CA ALA A 123 16.66 -5.42 1.73
C ALA A 123 17.08 -5.48 3.21
N GLY A 124 16.14 -5.59 4.16
CA GLY A 124 16.43 -5.63 5.60
C GLY A 124 16.89 -4.30 6.20
N ARG A 125 16.61 -3.17 5.54
CA ARG A 125 16.99 -1.82 5.99
C ARG A 125 15.76 -1.00 6.34
N SER A 126 15.89 -0.09 7.31
CA SER A 126 14.86 0.89 7.65
C SER A 126 14.91 2.10 6.72
N TYR A 127 13.79 2.81 6.61
CA TYR A 127 13.72 4.17 6.06
C TYR A 127 12.91 5.05 7.00
N THR A 128 13.59 5.97 7.67
CA THR A 128 13.00 6.85 8.69
C THR A 128 12.95 8.30 8.21
N LYS A 129 12.23 9.15 8.95
CA LYS A 129 12.24 10.60 8.73
C LYS A 129 13.65 11.18 8.75
N SER A 130 14.50 10.75 9.68
CA SER A 130 15.88 11.22 9.78
C SER A 130 16.69 10.87 8.54
N ASP A 131 16.53 9.65 8.01
CA ASP A 131 17.19 9.24 6.76
C ASP A 131 16.73 10.11 5.58
N TYR A 132 15.41 10.30 5.44
CA TYR A 132 14.85 11.15 4.39
C TYR A 132 15.37 12.59 4.46
N ILE A 133 15.39 13.20 5.66
CA ILE A 133 15.89 14.57 5.83
C ILE A 133 17.37 14.64 5.47
N ALA A 134 18.19 13.70 5.93
CA ALA A 134 19.62 13.69 5.63
C ALA A 134 19.88 13.60 4.11
N GLU A 135 19.11 12.77 3.40
CA GLU A 135 19.25 12.57 1.95
C GLU A 135 18.76 13.76 1.13
N ASN A 136 17.75 14.50 1.62
CA ASN A 136 17.14 15.62 0.90
C ASN A 136 17.63 17.01 1.35
N SER A 137 18.46 17.08 2.40
CA SER A 137 19.04 18.35 2.89
C SER A 137 20.45 18.62 2.37
N SER A 138 21.08 17.67 1.66
CA SER A 138 22.37 17.89 1.01
C SER A 138 22.18 18.80 -0.21
N PRO A 139 22.85 19.97 -0.29
CA PRO A 139 22.94 20.69 -1.54
C PRO A 139 23.71 19.79 -2.53
N ALA A 140 23.27 19.78 -3.79
CA ALA A 140 24.09 19.26 -4.87
C ALA A 140 25.47 19.95 -4.81
N GLU A 141 26.54 19.16 -4.62
CA GLU A 141 27.92 19.63 -4.86
C GLU A 141 28.15 19.92 -6.35
#